data_AF-A0A920KG15-F1
#
_entry.id   AF-A0A920KG15-F1
#
_cell.length_a   1.000
_cell.length_b   1.000
_cell.length_c   1.000
_cell.angle_alpha   90.00
_cell.angle_beta   90.00
_cell.angle_gamma   90.00
#
_symmetry.space_group_name_H-M   'P 1'
#
loop_
_entity.id
_entity.type
_entity.pdbx_description
1 polymer ?
#
loop_
_entity_poly.entity_id
_entity_poly.type
_entity_poly.pdbx_seq_one_letter_code
_entity_poly.pdbx_strand_id
1 'polypeptide(L)'
;MHLVGIGFTPEYWEELVHSIRKQSPDETLVGTLLSTEAVEPEQIEVLGDQISDSHPDLVFFNLLALENTHDWRNFLTRTQSHCEDQLKWVLVIEREQEELSMLVKLKPEVELINGMRFPVNDPGLFLNRHIRSFPRIRLNSSVQTLEFLNGNSGTLRQRPSEIKSNTLIPFSDLRHVETPKGDLHPKEWLDEFLQSRPKPVHSDQVKGILRESKGCYLFPGIPFNSITSINVEGAKIHHVLRSGHFNLNNIPFKRMIEEVREEWMEMARVPEAMATKRQKISICCLGEVPVLNSILRIQLGELGYRRFSETTRLEPGSHELDPAMVWLKLSEFTGTLLKGTILDWSSDMRRFLKPLKRFVDLQTLDLSGTITSSPLMQIELEKQSLDLLRREKKLESERKLANNRLLLHSQEKKILEKAEKVSQILLQILNQYCPWENAGQLKLDHVNHLLLFCEEEMSAAQMTHEMQHVQRKWWINPHQFQQPEHLQKLDPLSLKRYFEEGVTLATEVSVQHFLSLCETLSSGVETSSAMLEEQHLILENSNRELEKIKTRKSQLALHWLYVSLKQLLVRDLHLLPAGTV
;
A
#
# COMPACT_ATOMS: atom_id res chain seq x y z
N MET A 1 -13.13 -2.89 -8.15
CA MET A 1 -12.73 -3.08 -9.57
C MET A 1 -11.35 -3.74 -9.67
N HIS A 2 -11.14 -4.70 -10.57
CA HIS A 2 -9.86 -5.32 -10.89
C HIS A 2 -9.33 -4.89 -12.27
N LEU A 3 -8.22 -4.15 -12.26
CA LEU A 3 -7.44 -3.81 -13.45
C LEU A 3 -6.26 -4.77 -13.58
N VAL A 4 -6.01 -5.24 -14.79
CA VAL A 4 -4.79 -6.00 -15.12
C VAL A 4 -3.94 -5.19 -16.10
N GLY A 5 -2.65 -5.08 -15.82
CA GLY A 5 -1.66 -4.43 -16.68
C GLY A 5 -0.69 -5.44 -17.27
N ILE A 6 -0.34 -5.28 -18.55
CA ILE A 6 0.60 -6.12 -19.28
C ILE A 6 1.59 -5.23 -20.03
N GLY A 7 2.89 -5.43 -19.81
CA GLY A 7 3.94 -4.71 -20.54
C GLY A 7 4.26 -3.32 -20.01
N PHE A 8 3.94 -3.04 -18.75
CA PHE A 8 4.24 -1.76 -18.11
C PHE A 8 5.35 -1.89 -17.07
N THR A 9 6.09 -0.80 -16.84
CA THR A 9 6.94 -0.71 -15.65
C THR A 9 6.06 -0.55 -14.39
N PRO A 10 6.51 -1.01 -13.22
CA PRO A 10 5.76 -0.86 -11.96
C PRO A 10 5.35 0.59 -11.68
N GLU A 11 6.27 1.53 -11.90
CA GLU A 11 6.06 2.97 -11.66
C GLU A 11 4.95 3.54 -12.54
N TYR A 12 4.98 3.21 -13.83
CA TYR A 12 4.00 3.71 -14.79
C TYR A 12 2.63 3.07 -14.60
N TRP A 13 2.60 1.78 -14.25
CA TRP A 13 1.37 1.09 -13.88
C TRP A 13 0.71 1.74 -12.66
N GLU A 14 1.49 2.05 -11.62
CA GLU A 14 0.98 2.74 -10.44
C GLU A 14 0.41 4.13 -10.78
N GLU A 15 1.04 4.89 -11.69
CA GLU A 15 0.52 6.19 -12.15
C GLU A 15 -0.83 6.07 -12.85
N LEU A 16 -0.97 5.10 -13.76
CA LEU A 16 -2.21 4.82 -14.48
C LEU A 16 -3.33 4.43 -13.52
N VAL A 17 -3.06 3.45 -12.64
CA VAL A 17 -4.00 2.97 -11.61
C VAL A 17 -4.43 4.11 -10.69
N HIS A 18 -3.48 4.94 -10.26
CA HIS A 18 -3.76 6.11 -9.42
C HIS A 18 -4.65 7.14 -10.14
N SER A 19 -4.41 7.37 -11.43
CA SER A 19 -5.19 8.30 -12.24
C SER A 19 -6.64 7.83 -12.43
N ILE A 20 -6.86 6.54 -12.66
CA ILE A 20 -8.20 5.95 -12.73
C ILE A 20 -8.87 6.01 -11.35
N ARG A 21 -8.14 5.67 -10.27
CA ARG A 21 -8.66 5.71 -8.90
C ARG A 21 -9.17 7.10 -8.50
N LYS A 22 -8.47 8.18 -8.86
CA LYS A 22 -8.94 9.57 -8.65
C LYS A 22 -10.29 9.86 -9.31
N GLN A 23 -10.61 9.15 -10.39
CA GLN A 23 -11.83 9.32 -11.15
C GLN A 23 -12.84 8.21 -10.87
N SER A 24 -12.58 7.30 -9.94
CA SER A 24 -13.52 6.24 -9.58
C SER A 24 -14.26 6.59 -8.28
N PRO A 25 -15.58 6.38 -8.20
CA PRO A 25 -16.31 6.42 -6.94
C PRO A 25 -16.04 5.18 -6.06
N ASP A 26 -15.41 4.13 -6.62
CA ASP A 26 -15.12 2.87 -5.95
C ASP A 26 -13.73 2.88 -5.30
N GLU A 27 -13.66 2.90 -3.97
CA GLU A 27 -12.42 2.75 -3.19
C GLU A 27 -11.80 1.34 -3.32
N THR A 28 -12.46 0.39 -3.99
CA THR A 28 -12.04 -1.02 -4.18
C THR A 28 -11.21 -1.29 -5.45
N LEU A 29 -10.68 -0.26 -6.11
CA LEU A 29 -9.90 -0.43 -7.35
C LEU A 29 -8.48 -1.00 -7.10
N VAL A 30 -8.21 -2.19 -7.64
CA VAL A 30 -6.87 -2.82 -7.75
C VAL A 30 -6.30 -2.60 -9.12
N GLY A 31 -4.99 -2.45 -9.18
CA GLY A 31 -4.22 -2.75 -10.38
C GLY A 31 -3.24 -3.88 -10.12
N THR A 32 -3.43 -5.01 -10.79
CA THR A 32 -2.47 -6.11 -10.85
C THR A 32 -1.59 -5.94 -12.08
N LEU A 33 -0.27 -5.85 -11.88
CA LEU A 33 0.68 -5.88 -12.98
C LEU A 33 1.13 -7.32 -13.18
N LEU A 34 0.85 -7.89 -14.35
CA LEU A 34 1.41 -9.19 -14.73
C LEU A 34 2.83 -8.98 -15.26
N SER A 35 3.77 -9.79 -14.77
CA SER A 35 5.18 -9.67 -15.15
C SER A 35 5.37 -10.09 -16.60
N THR A 36 6.10 -9.28 -17.35
CA THR A 36 6.43 -9.49 -18.77
C THR A 36 7.94 -9.53 -19.00
N GLU A 37 8.73 -9.99 -18.03
CA GLU A 37 10.14 -10.30 -18.29
C GLU A 37 10.20 -11.43 -19.33
N ALA A 38 10.33 -11.05 -20.60
CA ALA A 38 10.41 -11.88 -21.80
C ALA A 38 9.45 -13.07 -21.82
N VAL A 39 8.20 -12.80 -22.21
CA VAL A 39 7.19 -13.84 -22.45
C VAL A 39 7.64 -14.70 -23.62
N GLU A 40 8.29 -15.83 -23.32
CA GLU A 40 8.49 -16.91 -24.30
C GLU A 40 7.12 -17.35 -24.85
N PRO A 41 7.01 -17.82 -26.11
CA PRO A 41 5.72 -18.18 -26.72
C PRO A 41 4.87 -19.15 -25.91
N GLU A 42 5.52 -20.04 -25.14
CA GLU A 42 4.90 -21.02 -24.24
C GLU A 42 4.23 -20.37 -23.00
N GLN A 43 4.65 -19.16 -22.62
CA GLN A 43 4.09 -18.41 -21.49
C GLN A 43 2.87 -17.56 -21.88
N ILE A 44 2.60 -17.40 -23.19
CA ILE A 44 1.41 -16.67 -23.69
C ILE A 44 0.12 -17.40 -23.28
N GLU A 45 0.13 -18.73 -23.29
CA GLU A 45 -1.01 -19.54 -22.83
C GLU A 45 -1.22 -19.36 -21.32
N VAL A 46 -0.14 -19.41 -20.54
CA VAL A 46 -0.17 -19.17 -19.08
C VAL A 46 -0.70 -17.78 -18.75
N LEU A 47 -0.32 -16.74 -19.51
CA LEU A 47 -0.84 -15.38 -19.33
C LEU A 47 -2.34 -15.30 -19.64
N GLY A 48 -2.79 -15.98 -20.70
CA GLY A 48 -4.21 -16.07 -21.04
C GLY A 48 -5.03 -16.74 -19.91
N ASP A 49 -4.51 -17.82 -19.35
CA ASP A 49 -5.12 -18.53 -18.22
C ASP A 49 -5.14 -17.66 -16.96
N GLN A 50 -4.04 -16.97 -16.64
CA GLN A 50 -3.97 -16.03 -15.50
C GLN A 50 -5.00 -14.90 -15.61
N ILE A 51 -5.19 -14.34 -16.81
CA ILE A 51 -6.22 -13.32 -17.04
C ILE A 51 -7.60 -13.91 -16.82
N SER A 52 -7.87 -15.08 -17.40
CA SER A 52 -9.17 -15.76 -17.27
C SER A 52 -9.51 -16.09 -15.82
N ASP A 53 -8.55 -16.66 -15.06
CA ASP A 53 -8.70 -16.99 -13.63
C ASP A 53 -8.90 -15.77 -12.74
N SER A 54 -8.35 -14.62 -13.15
CA SER A 54 -8.36 -13.40 -12.35
C SER A 54 -9.61 -12.52 -12.54
N HIS A 55 -10.47 -12.87 -13.50
CA HIS A 55 -11.72 -12.17 -13.85
C HIS A 55 -11.61 -10.62 -13.79
N PRO A 56 -10.73 -10.00 -14.59
CA PRO A 56 -10.54 -8.56 -14.53
C PRO A 56 -11.66 -7.79 -15.24
N ASP A 57 -11.95 -6.58 -14.74
CA ASP A 57 -12.90 -5.65 -15.35
C ASP A 57 -12.30 -4.98 -16.60
N LEU A 58 -11.00 -4.68 -16.56
CA LEU A 58 -10.25 -4.07 -17.67
C LEU A 58 -8.85 -4.67 -17.76
N VAL A 59 -8.41 -4.92 -18.98
CA VAL A 59 -7.03 -5.32 -19.30
C VAL A 59 -6.35 -4.21 -20.08
N PHE A 60 -5.35 -3.59 -19.46
CA PHE A 60 -4.46 -2.62 -20.06
C PHE A 60 -3.25 -3.34 -20.62
N PHE A 61 -2.86 -3.01 -21.84
CA PHE A 61 -1.66 -3.58 -22.45
C PHE A 61 -0.96 -2.59 -23.37
N ASN A 62 0.34 -2.82 -23.55
CA ASN A 62 1.19 -2.14 -24.53
C ASN A 62 1.62 -3.16 -25.60
N LEU A 63 1.66 -2.77 -26.87
CA LEU A 63 2.05 -3.69 -27.96
C LEU A 63 3.52 -4.13 -27.90
N LEU A 64 4.36 -3.49 -27.12
CA LEU A 64 5.75 -3.89 -26.90
C LEU A 64 5.89 -5.07 -25.94
N ALA A 65 4.82 -5.47 -25.23
CA ALA A 65 4.90 -6.55 -24.25
C ALA A 65 5.16 -7.93 -24.87
N LEU A 66 4.78 -8.12 -26.13
CA LEU A 66 5.07 -9.31 -26.94
C LEU A 66 5.81 -8.86 -28.21
N GLU A 67 6.97 -9.45 -28.48
CA GLU A 67 7.88 -8.98 -29.54
C GLU A 67 7.33 -9.16 -30.96
N ASN A 68 6.31 -10.01 -31.15
CA ASN A 68 5.80 -10.45 -32.45
C ASN A 68 4.30 -10.17 -32.63
N THR A 69 3.91 -9.73 -33.83
CA THR A 69 2.52 -9.39 -34.19
C THR A 69 1.59 -10.59 -34.29
N HIS A 70 2.09 -11.76 -34.68
CA HIS A 70 1.34 -13.02 -34.65
C HIS A 70 0.97 -13.41 -33.21
N ASP A 71 1.85 -13.14 -32.24
CA ASP A 71 1.61 -13.42 -30.83
C ASP A 71 0.49 -12.56 -30.27
N TRP A 72 0.50 -11.25 -30.55
CA TRP A 72 -0.60 -10.35 -30.16
C TRP A 72 -1.94 -10.74 -30.76
N ARG A 73 -1.96 -11.09 -32.04
CA ARG A 73 -3.18 -11.51 -32.73
C ARG A 73 -3.77 -12.77 -32.08
N ASN A 74 -2.94 -13.80 -31.90
CA ASN A 74 -3.37 -15.07 -31.32
C ASN A 74 -3.77 -14.89 -29.85
N PHE A 75 -3.03 -14.07 -29.10
CA PHE A 75 -3.32 -13.78 -27.70
C PHE A 75 -4.66 -13.08 -27.53
N LEU A 76 -4.89 -11.96 -28.23
CA LEU A 76 -6.15 -11.21 -28.13
C LEU A 76 -7.36 -12.05 -28.52
N THR A 77 -7.28 -12.80 -29.61
CA THR A 77 -8.39 -13.64 -30.09
C THR A 77 -8.69 -14.80 -29.15
N ARG A 78 -7.67 -15.51 -28.66
CA ARG A 78 -7.84 -16.62 -27.71
C ARG A 78 -8.33 -16.12 -26.36
N THR A 79 -7.70 -15.12 -25.74
CA THR A 79 -8.10 -14.68 -24.40
C THR A 79 -9.53 -14.14 -24.40
N GLN A 80 -9.92 -13.37 -25.43
CA GLN A 80 -11.30 -12.91 -25.55
C GLN A 80 -12.31 -14.03 -25.85
N SER A 81 -11.91 -15.13 -26.50
CA SER A 81 -12.82 -16.27 -26.70
C SER A 81 -13.03 -17.13 -25.45
N HIS A 82 -12.09 -17.09 -24.50
CA HIS A 82 -12.17 -17.85 -23.25
C HIS A 82 -12.81 -17.05 -22.11
N CYS A 83 -12.79 -15.72 -22.18
CA CYS A 83 -13.49 -14.85 -21.24
C CYS A 83 -14.91 -14.58 -21.76
N GLU A 84 -15.93 -14.75 -20.91
CA GLU A 84 -17.31 -14.35 -21.25
C GLU A 84 -17.38 -12.84 -21.61
N ASP A 85 -18.46 -12.40 -22.27
CA ASP A 85 -18.69 -11.11 -23.00
C ASP A 85 -18.40 -9.78 -22.24
N GLN A 86 -17.77 -9.81 -21.06
CA GLN A 86 -17.56 -8.65 -20.18
C GLN A 86 -16.12 -8.10 -20.19
N LEU A 87 -15.15 -8.78 -20.80
CA LEU A 87 -13.74 -8.36 -20.71
C LEU A 87 -13.40 -7.19 -21.65
N LYS A 88 -13.08 -6.03 -21.08
CA LYS A 88 -12.69 -4.83 -21.84
C LYS A 88 -11.19 -4.67 -21.97
N TRP A 89 -10.75 -4.48 -23.22
CA TRP A 89 -9.33 -4.33 -23.57
C TRP A 89 -8.97 -2.89 -23.88
N VAL A 90 -7.91 -2.40 -23.25
CA VAL A 90 -7.41 -1.04 -23.38
C VAL A 90 -5.97 -1.07 -23.88
N LEU A 91 -5.76 -0.62 -25.12
CA LEU A 91 -4.43 -0.44 -25.67
C LEU A 91 -3.85 0.90 -25.17
N VAL A 92 -2.67 0.87 -24.57
CA VAL A 92 -1.93 2.07 -24.15
C VAL A 92 -0.69 2.21 -25.02
N ILE A 93 -0.63 3.30 -25.80
CA ILE A 93 0.50 3.60 -26.68
C ILE A 93 1.50 4.49 -25.94
N GLU A 94 2.71 3.96 -25.71
CA GLU A 94 3.86 4.65 -25.13
C GLU A 94 4.87 5.10 -26.18
N ARG A 95 5.23 4.20 -27.11
CA ARG A 95 6.19 4.45 -28.19
C ARG A 95 5.46 4.48 -29.53
N GLU A 96 4.93 5.64 -29.83
CA GLU A 96 4.00 5.86 -30.94
C GLU A 96 4.46 5.28 -32.29
N GLN A 97 5.71 5.53 -32.72
CA GLN A 97 6.18 5.03 -34.01
C GLN A 97 6.28 3.50 -34.07
N GLU A 98 6.82 2.88 -33.01
CA GLU A 98 7.05 1.44 -32.92
C GLU A 98 5.71 0.70 -32.82
N GLU A 99 4.86 1.11 -31.88
CA GLU A 99 3.59 0.43 -31.60
C GLU A 99 2.55 0.62 -32.70
N LEU A 100 2.47 1.80 -33.33
CA LEU A 100 1.57 1.98 -34.47
C LEU A 100 2.00 1.15 -35.68
N SER A 101 3.31 0.99 -35.88
CA SER A 101 3.84 0.11 -36.92
C SER A 101 3.52 -1.36 -36.63
N MET A 102 3.57 -1.78 -35.37
CA MET A 102 3.13 -3.12 -34.95
C MET A 102 1.63 -3.29 -35.14
N LEU A 103 0.82 -2.31 -34.71
CA LEU A 103 -0.63 -2.33 -34.84
C LEU A 103 -1.05 -2.49 -36.29
N VAL A 104 -0.48 -1.73 -37.21
CA VAL A 104 -0.78 -1.79 -38.65
C VAL A 104 -0.46 -3.15 -39.27
N LYS A 105 0.62 -3.82 -38.83
CA LYS A 105 0.95 -5.19 -39.27
C LYS A 105 -0.14 -6.20 -38.88
N LEU A 106 -0.91 -5.92 -37.83
CA LEU A 106 -2.06 -6.74 -37.44
C LEU A 106 -3.24 -6.64 -38.41
N LYS A 107 -3.21 -5.69 -39.36
CA LYS A 107 -4.31 -5.34 -40.27
C LYS A 107 -5.58 -4.93 -39.52
N PRO A 108 -5.49 -3.87 -38.68
CA PRO A 108 -6.58 -3.44 -37.83
C PRO A 108 -7.70 -2.80 -38.66
N GLU A 109 -8.95 -3.08 -38.30
CA GLU A 109 -10.10 -2.28 -38.71
C GLU A 109 -10.40 -1.26 -37.62
N VAL A 110 -10.31 0.02 -37.95
CA VAL A 110 -10.56 1.11 -36.99
C VAL A 110 -12.00 1.57 -37.12
N GLU A 111 -12.70 1.63 -35.98
CA GLU A 111 -14.04 2.19 -35.87
C GLU A 111 -13.97 3.60 -35.29
N LEU A 112 -14.63 4.55 -35.95
CA LEU A 112 -14.71 5.94 -35.51
C LEU A 112 -16.01 6.25 -34.77
N ILE A 113 -16.05 7.37 -34.04
CA ILE A 113 -17.25 7.84 -33.29
C ILE A 113 -18.49 7.96 -34.18
N ASN A 114 -18.31 8.27 -35.47
CA ASN A 114 -19.41 8.40 -36.41
C ASN A 114 -19.85 7.06 -37.04
N GLY A 115 -19.34 5.93 -36.53
CA GLY A 115 -19.66 4.57 -36.99
C GLY A 115 -18.96 4.12 -38.26
N MET A 116 -18.08 4.94 -38.85
CA MET A 116 -17.28 4.50 -40.00
C MET A 116 -16.24 3.47 -39.55
N ARG A 117 -16.11 2.39 -40.33
CA ARG A 117 -15.16 1.29 -40.11
C ARG A 117 -14.36 1.03 -41.36
N PHE A 118 -13.05 0.99 -41.25
CA PHE A 118 -12.17 0.71 -42.39
C PHE A 118 -10.80 0.18 -41.96
N PRO A 119 -10.14 -0.65 -42.80
CA PRO A 119 -8.81 -1.15 -42.52
C PRO A 119 -7.77 -0.02 -42.58
N VAL A 120 -6.77 -0.09 -41.69
CA VAL A 120 -5.67 0.88 -41.65
C VAL A 120 -4.34 0.15 -41.86
N ASN A 121 -3.64 0.51 -42.95
CA ASN A 121 -2.42 -0.16 -43.40
C ASN A 121 -1.16 0.73 -43.33
N ASP A 122 -1.27 1.95 -42.83
CA ASP A 122 -0.16 2.89 -42.71
C ASP A 122 -0.20 3.60 -41.34
N PRO A 123 0.88 3.54 -40.52
CA PRO A 123 0.92 4.21 -39.22
C PRO A 123 0.83 5.74 -39.33
N GLY A 124 1.25 6.32 -40.46
CA GLY A 124 1.18 7.76 -40.74
C GLY A 124 -0.25 8.31 -40.92
N LEU A 125 -1.25 7.43 -40.97
CA LEU A 125 -2.65 7.83 -40.95
C LEU A 125 -3.13 8.28 -39.57
N PHE A 126 -2.48 7.87 -38.47
CA PHE A 126 -2.87 8.28 -37.13
C PHE A 126 -2.35 9.69 -36.82
N LEU A 127 -3.18 10.49 -36.15
CA LEU A 127 -2.87 11.90 -35.85
C LEU A 127 -2.71 12.15 -34.36
N ASN A 128 -1.65 12.89 -34.03
CA ASN A 128 -1.32 13.30 -32.68
C ASN A 128 -2.18 14.42 -32.12
N ARG A 129 -2.76 15.23 -32.99
CA ARG A 129 -3.65 16.33 -32.62
C ARG A 129 -4.80 16.38 -33.59
N HIS A 130 -5.96 16.76 -33.08
CA HIS A 130 -7.13 16.98 -33.92
C HIS A 130 -6.92 18.21 -34.82
N ILE A 131 -7.14 18.06 -36.12
CA ILE A 131 -7.08 19.16 -37.08
C ILE A 131 -8.46 19.83 -37.09
N ARG A 132 -8.61 20.92 -36.32
CA ARG A 132 -9.90 21.59 -36.03
C ARG A 132 -10.64 22.16 -37.26
N SER A 133 -10.01 22.23 -38.43
CA SER A 133 -10.56 22.93 -39.58
C SER A 133 -10.15 22.35 -40.94
N PHE A 134 -10.02 21.03 -41.07
CA PHE A 134 -9.77 20.43 -42.39
C PHE A 134 -11.04 20.48 -43.24
N PRO A 135 -11.04 21.17 -44.41
CA PRO A 135 -12.22 21.26 -45.25
C PRO A 135 -12.54 19.92 -45.91
N ARG A 136 -13.83 19.61 -46.05
CA ARG A 136 -14.29 18.41 -46.76
C ARG A 136 -14.15 18.61 -48.29
N ILE A 137 -12.99 18.23 -48.84
CA ILE A 137 -12.65 18.43 -50.26
C ILE A 137 -13.00 17.15 -51.05
N ARG A 138 -13.96 17.25 -51.97
CA ARG A 138 -14.40 16.14 -52.83
C ARG A 138 -13.54 16.03 -54.10
N LEU A 139 -13.23 14.81 -54.50
CA LEU A 139 -12.34 14.51 -55.64
C LEU A 139 -13.05 14.18 -56.95
N ASN A 140 -14.34 13.79 -56.89
CA ASN A 140 -15.06 13.18 -58.02
C ASN A 140 -15.10 14.01 -59.31
N SER A 141 -14.97 15.34 -59.25
CA SER A 141 -14.98 16.23 -60.42
C SER A 141 -13.60 16.49 -61.01
N SER A 142 -12.53 16.05 -60.35
CA SER A 142 -11.16 16.47 -60.63
C SER A 142 -10.20 15.30 -60.87
N VAL A 143 -10.66 14.08 -60.62
CA VAL A 143 -9.90 12.85 -60.79
C VAL A 143 -10.73 11.87 -61.63
N GLN A 144 -10.14 11.35 -62.70
CA GLN A 144 -10.74 10.33 -63.56
C GLN A 144 -10.42 8.94 -63.03
N THR A 145 -9.14 8.64 -62.77
CA THR A 145 -8.69 7.37 -62.17
C THR A 145 -7.62 7.59 -61.11
N LEU A 146 -7.60 6.71 -60.12
CA LEU A 146 -6.57 6.63 -59.08
C LEU A 146 -5.85 5.29 -59.24
N GLU A 147 -4.52 5.34 -59.30
CA GLU A 147 -3.67 4.16 -59.23
C GLU A 147 -3.01 4.08 -57.85
N PHE A 148 -3.25 2.98 -57.12
CA PHE A 148 -2.77 2.79 -55.76
C PHE A 148 -2.47 1.32 -55.42
N LEU A 149 -1.62 1.11 -54.43
CA LEU A 149 -1.37 -0.22 -53.88
C LEU A 149 -2.57 -0.71 -53.08
N ASN A 150 -3.05 -1.92 -53.36
CA ASN A 150 -4.11 -2.57 -52.62
C ASN A 150 -3.61 -3.83 -51.92
N GLY A 151 -2.87 -3.63 -50.82
CA GLY A 151 -2.38 -4.70 -49.95
C GLY A 151 -1.86 -5.92 -50.72
N ASN A 152 -2.48 -7.09 -50.48
CA ASN A 152 -2.09 -8.39 -51.07
C ASN A 152 -2.32 -8.51 -52.59
N SER A 153 -2.94 -7.53 -53.26
CA SER A 153 -3.48 -7.64 -54.63
C SER A 153 -2.64 -6.91 -55.68
N GLY A 154 -1.52 -6.31 -55.29
CA GLY A 154 -0.70 -5.45 -56.16
C GLY A 154 -1.31 -4.07 -56.38
N THR A 155 -0.97 -3.44 -57.51
CA THR A 155 -1.45 -2.10 -57.88
C THR A 155 -2.80 -2.16 -58.58
N LEU A 156 -3.76 -1.34 -58.14
CA LEU A 156 -5.07 -1.18 -58.76
C LEU A 156 -5.22 0.21 -59.38
N ARG A 157 -5.81 0.28 -60.58
CA ARG A 157 -6.26 1.54 -61.21
C ARG A 157 -7.77 1.54 -61.30
N GLN A 158 -8.44 2.47 -60.61
CA GLN A 158 -9.90 2.52 -60.50
C GLN A 158 -10.44 3.94 -60.59
N ARG A 159 -11.66 4.11 -61.10
CA ARG A 159 -12.39 5.38 -61.00
C ARG A 159 -12.87 5.61 -59.57
N PRO A 160 -12.99 6.86 -59.08
CA PRO A 160 -13.52 7.15 -57.74
C PRO A 160 -14.88 6.50 -57.43
N SER A 161 -15.73 6.26 -58.44
CA SER A 161 -17.02 5.59 -58.30
C SER A 161 -16.91 4.07 -58.10
N GLU A 162 -15.84 3.44 -58.59
CA GLU A 162 -15.60 1.99 -58.54
C GLU A 162 -14.96 1.56 -57.20
N ILE A 163 -14.36 2.51 -56.49
CA ILE A 163 -13.79 2.27 -55.15
C ILE A 163 -14.93 1.98 -54.17
N LYS A 164 -14.79 0.87 -53.44
CA LYS A 164 -15.77 0.42 -52.43
C LYS A 164 -15.93 1.47 -51.31
N SER A 165 -17.15 1.64 -50.82
CA SER A 165 -17.39 2.50 -49.63
C SER A 165 -16.55 2.02 -48.45
N ASN A 166 -16.13 2.97 -47.62
CA ASN A 166 -15.27 2.76 -46.45
C ASN A 166 -13.88 2.21 -46.83
N THR A 167 -13.36 2.62 -47.98
CA THR A 167 -11.96 2.37 -48.35
C THR A 167 -11.14 3.60 -47.98
N LEU A 168 -10.08 3.40 -47.20
CA LEU A 168 -9.07 4.41 -46.91
C LEU A 168 -7.80 4.08 -47.71
N ILE A 169 -7.39 5.00 -48.56
CA ILE A 169 -6.17 4.88 -49.37
C ILE A 169 -5.13 5.80 -48.76
N PRO A 170 -4.05 5.27 -48.13
CA PRO A 170 -2.93 6.08 -47.68
C PRO A 170 -2.32 6.87 -48.84
N PHE A 171 -1.88 8.10 -48.58
CA PHE A 171 -1.26 8.90 -49.62
C PHE A 171 0.06 8.28 -50.11
N SER A 172 0.77 7.58 -49.22
CA SER A 172 1.98 6.78 -49.49
C SER A 172 1.74 5.63 -50.47
N ASP A 173 0.51 5.13 -50.57
CA ASP A 173 0.12 4.04 -51.46
C ASP A 173 -0.31 4.52 -52.85
N LEU A 174 -0.57 5.81 -53.03
CA LEU A 174 -0.85 6.39 -54.34
C LEU A 174 0.39 6.30 -55.24
N ARG A 175 0.17 5.96 -56.51
CA ARG A 175 1.22 5.83 -57.53
C ARG A 175 1.02 6.81 -58.66
N HIS A 176 -0.21 6.92 -59.18
CA HIS A 176 -0.56 7.89 -60.22
C HIS A 176 -1.99 8.42 -60.04
N VAL A 177 -2.23 9.65 -60.51
CA VAL A 177 -3.56 10.27 -60.53
C VAL A 177 -3.86 10.79 -61.93
N GLU A 178 -4.86 10.21 -62.57
CA GLU A 178 -5.33 10.66 -63.89
C GLU A 178 -6.35 11.79 -63.71
N THR A 179 -6.07 12.93 -64.32
CA THR A 179 -6.96 14.10 -64.34
C THR A 179 -7.44 14.36 -65.77
N PRO A 180 -8.47 15.22 -65.98
CA PRO A 180 -8.85 15.65 -67.32
C PRO A 180 -7.73 16.33 -68.12
N LYS A 181 -6.63 16.74 -67.47
CA LYS A 181 -5.46 17.37 -68.09
C LYS A 181 -4.31 16.39 -68.37
N GLY A 182 -4.44 15.12 -67.96
CA GLY A 182 -3.41 14.09 -68.09
C GLY A 182 -3.07 13.39 -66.76
N ASP A 183 -2.17 12.41 -66.86
CA ASP A 183 -1.62 11.65 -65.73
C ASP A 183 -0.56 12.49 -64.99
N LEU A 184 -0.70 12.58 -63.66
CA LEU A 184 0.19 13.33 -62.79
C LEU A 184 0.74 12.47 -61.64
N HIS A 185 1.93 12.81 -61.17
CA HIS A 185 2.47 12.23 -59.94
C HIS A 185 1.64 12.70 -58.72
N PRO A 186 1.33 11.84 -57.72
CA PRO A 186 0.40 12.18 -56.65
C PRO A 186 0.73 13.46 -55.88
N LYS A 187 2.02 13.73 -55.63
CA LYS A 187 2.47 14.94 -54.93
C LYS A 187 2.23 16.21 -55.76
N GLU A 188 2.59 16.17 -57.04
CA GLU A 188 2.40 17.29 -57.97
C GLU A 188 0.92 17.60 -58.15
N TRP A 189 0.11 16.55 -58.35
CA TRP A 189 -1.34 16.66 -58.40
C TRP A 189 -1.91 17.32 -57.14
N LEU A 190 -1.52 16.86 -55.95
CA LEU A 190 -2.06 17.39 -54.70
C LEU A 190 -1.71 18.87 -54.53
N ASP A 191 -0.47 19.27 -54.79
CA ASP A 191 -0.03 20.66 -54.67
C ASP A 191 -0.78 21.58 -55.66
N GLU A 192 -0.89 21.20 -56.94
CA GLU A 192 -1.66 21.94 -57.94
C GLU A 192 -3.16 22.01 -57.57
N PHE A 193 -3.72 20.88 -57.15
CA PHE A 193 -5.12 20.77 -56.78
C PHE A 193 -5.47 21.67 -55.60
N LEU A 194 -4.62 21.72 -54.57
CA LEU A 194 -4.84 22.55 -53.38
C LEU A 194 -4.62 24.04 -53.67
N GLN A 195 -3.67 24.41 -54.53
CA GLN A 195 -3.49 25.81 -54.98
C GLN A 195 -4.75 26.38 -55.65
N SER A 196 -5.52 25.54 -56.34
CA SER A 196 -6.78 25.95 -56.99
C SER A 196 -7.96 26.11 -56.03
N ARG A 197 -7.79 25.85 -54.72
CA ARG A 197 -8.87 25.88 -53.74
C ARG A 197 -8.97 27.22 -53.00
N PRO A 198 -10.19 27.67 -52.67
CA PRO A 198 -10.41 28.94 -51.96
C PRO A 198 -9.98 28.91 -50.49
N LYS A 199 -9.76 27.72 -49.90
CA LYS A 199 -9.28 27.57 -48.51
C LYS A 199 -7.86 26.98 -48.54
N PRO A 200 -6.88 27.63 -47.88
CA PRO A 200 -5.53 27.12 -47.83
C PRO A 200 -5.49 25.83 -47.01
N VAL A 201 -5.06 24.75 -47.65
CA VAL A 201 -4.76 23.45 -47.03
C VAL A 201 -3.35 23.09 -47.49
N HIS A 202 -2.49 22.72 -46.55
CA HIS A 202 -1.13 22.29 -46.88
C HIS A 202 -1.13 20.80 -47.21
N SER A 203 -0.32 20.39 -48.19
CA SER A 203 -0.27 19.00 -48.65
C SER A 203 0.19 18.02 -47.58
N ASP A 204 1.02 18.45 -46.62
CA ASP A 204 1.46 17.67 -45.47
C ASP A 204 0.34 17.29 -44.49
N GLN A 205 -0.76 18.05 -44.50
CA GLN A 205 -1.97 17.78 -43.71
C GLN A 205 -2.83 16.67 -44.32
N VAL A 206 -2.59 16.28 -45.58
CA VAL A 206 -3.35 15.23 -46.26
C VAL A 206 -2.62 13.90 -46.06
N LYS A 207 -3.26 12.97 -45.36
CA LYS A 207 -2.69 11.63 -45.09
C LYS A 207 -3.23 10.55 -46.01
N GLY A 208 -4.33 10.82 -46.71
CA GLY A 208 -4.88 9.87 -47.68
C GLY A 208 -6.16 10.35 -48.36
N ILE A 209 -6.87 9.39 -48.95
CA ILE A 209 -8.17 9.56 -49.59
C ILE A 209 -9.16 8.60 -48.94
N LEU A 210 -10.27 9.14 -48.43
CA LEU A 210 -11.36 8.35 -47.86
C LEU A 210 -12.52 8.27 -48.85
N ARG A 211 -12.95 7.04 -49.16
CA ARG A 211 -14.18 6.77 -49.91
C ARG A 211 -15.33 6.59 -48.93
N GLU A 212 -16.23 7.56 -48.90
CA GLU A 212 -17.51 7.48 -48.19
C GLU A 212 -18.64 7.13 -49.17
N SER A 213 -19.90 6.98 -48.75
CA SER A 213 -21.02 6.67 -49.67
C SER A 213 -21.19 7.68 -50.81
N LYS A 214 -21.03 8.99 -50.53
CA LYS A 214 -21.28 10.09 -51.49
C LYS A 214 -20.11 10.42 -52.42
N GLY A 215 -18.89 9.96 -52.14
CA GLY A 215 -17.73 10.21 -53.02
C GLY A 215 -16.39 9.93 -52.36
N CYS A 216 -15.31 10.27 -53.07
CA CYS A 216 -13.95 10.28 -52.52
C CYS A 216 -13.61 11.68 -52.01
N TYR A 217 -12.98 11.73 -50.83
CA TYR A 217 -12.59 12.97 -50.18
C TYR A 217 -11.12 12.92 -49.77
N LEU A 218 -10.44 14.06 -49.79
CA LEU A 218 -9.15 14.18 -49.12
C LEU A 218 -9.34 13.92 -47.63
N PHE A 219 -8.44 13.15 -47.05
CA PHE A 219 -8.52 12.71 -45.67
C PHE A 219 -7.29 13.18 -44.88
N PRO A 220 -7.49 13.91 -43.77
CA PRO A 220 -6.39 14.46 -43.01
C PRO A 220 -5.70 13.44 -42.10
N GLY A 221 -6.25 12.23 -41.95
CA GLY A 221 -5.82 11.24 -40.98
C GLY A 221 -6.85 11.05 -39.85
N ILE A 222 -6.55 10.11 -38.96
CA ILE A 222 -7.41 9.62 -37.87
C ILE A 222 -6.89 10.19 -36.54
N PRO A 223 -7.57 11.18 -35.93
CA PRO A 223 -7.27 11.58 -34.57
C PRO A 223 -7.58 10.43 -33.61
N PHE A 224 -6.67 10.15 -32.66
CA PHE A 224 -6.95 9.19 -31.58
C PHE A 224 -8.27 9.46 -30.85
N ASN A 225 -8.58 10.74 -30.65
CA ASN A 225 -9.84 11.16 -30.01
C ASN A 225 -11.10 10.68 -30.76
N SER A 226 -10.99 10.41 -32.06
CA SER A 226 -12.09 9.96 -32.91
C SER A 226 -12.23 8.44 -33.01
N ILE A 227 -11.28 7.68 -32.47
CA ILE A 227 -11.34 6.22 -32.45
C ILE A 227 -12.32 5.80 -31.34
N THR A 228 -13.21 4.88 -31.67
CA THR A 228 -14.12 4.23 -30.73
C THR A 228 -13.56 2.89 -30.32
N SER A 229 -13.20 2.04 -31.28
CA SER A 229 -12.62 0.72 -31.04
C SER A 229 -11.74 0.30 -32.22
N ILE A 230 -10.92 -0.72 -32.00
CA ILE A 230 -10.09 -1.34 -33.03
C ILE A 230 -10.37 -2.84 -33.06
N ASN A 231 -10.65 -3.38 -34.24
CA ASN A 231 -10.87 -4.81 -34.43
C ASN A 231 -9.66 -5.45 -35.11
N VAL A 232 -9.20 -6.59 -34.60
CA VAL A 232 -8.11 -7.38 -35.16
C VAL A 232 -8.58 -8.83 -35.27
N GLU A 233 -8.89 -9.28 -36.49
CA GLU A 233 -9.26 -10.68 -36.82
C GLU A 233 -10.13 -11.41 -35.76
N GLY A 234 -11.20 -10.76 -35.30
CA GLY A 234 -12.16 -11.35 -34.35
C GLY A 234 -11.99 -10.90 -32.89
N ALA A 235 -10.88 -10.23 -32.55
CA ALA A 235 -10.70 -9.58 -31.25
C ALA A 235 -11.02 -8.08 -31.32
N LYS A 236 -11.55 -7.54 -30.22
CA LYS A 236 -11.92 -6.13 -30.09
C LYS A 236 -11.11 -5.43 -29.00
N ILE A 237 -10.43 -4.35 -29.37
CA ILE A 237 -9.82 -3.38 -28.46
C ILE A 237 -10.84 -2.27 -28.24
N HIS A 238 -11.27 -2.11 -27.00
CA HIS A 238 -12.39 -1.24 -26.61
C HIS A 238 -11.96 0.21 -26.46
N HIS A 239 -10.74 0.45 -25.99
CA HIS A 239 -10.21 1.79 -25.83
C HIS A 239 -8.75 1.86 -26.28
N VAL A 240 -8.37 3.03 -26.80
CA VAL A 240 -6.99 3.34 -27.17
C VAL A 240 -6.59 4.61 -26.44
N LEU A 241 -5.61 4.47 -25.56
CA LEU A 241 -5.04 5.54 -24.76
C LEU A 241 -3.62 5.82 -25.19
N ARG A 242 -3.15 7.01 -24.83
CA ARG A 242 -1.77 7.42 -25.02
C ARG A 242 -1.12 7.67 -23.66
N SER A 243 0.16 7.38 -23.58
CA SER A 243 0.94 7.62 -22.38
C SER A 243 0.99 9.09 -21.98
N GLY A 244 1.12 9.35 -20.67
CA GLY A 244 1.26 10.69 -20.11
C GLY A 244 0.01 11.58 -20.17
N HIS A 245 -1.16 11.03 -20.52
CA HIS A 245 -2.41 11.79 -20.66
C HIS A 245 -3.62 11.16 -19.94
N PHE A 246 -3.41 10.65 -18.72
CA PHE A 246 -4.46 10.05 -17.89
C PHE A 246 -5.25 11.09 -17.08
N ASN A 247 -5.99 11.94 -17.78
CA ASN A 247 -6.85 12.94 -17.16
C ASN A 247 -8.09 13.22 -17.99
N LEU A 248 -9.11 13.84 -17.38
CA LEU A 248 -10.41 14.09 -18.02
C LEU A 248 -10.35 15.08 -19.21
N ASN A 249 -9.24 15.80 -19.43
CA ASN A 249 -9.06 16.63 -20.62
C ASN A 249 -8.69 15.78 -21.85
N ASN A 250 -8.20 14.57 -21.65
CA ASN A 250 -8.00 13.59 -22.73
C ASN A 250 -9.33 12.89 -23.03
N ILE A 251 -9.87 13.11 -24.24
CA ILE A 251 -11.19 12.62 -24.64
C ILE A 251 -11.29 11.09 -24.60
N PRO A 252 -10.34 10.31 -25.17
CA PRO A 252 -10.31 8.86 -25.01
C PRO A 252 -10.35 8.39 -23.55
N PHE A 253 -9.52 8.98 -22.68
CA PHE A 253 -9.51 8.62 -21.25
C PHE A 253 -10.83 8.96 -20.57
N LYS A 254 -11.36 10.16 -20.82
CA LYS A 254 -12.66 10.58 -20.30
C LYS A 254 -13.78 9.63 -20.70
N ARG A 255 -13.84 9.23 -21.98
CA ARG A 255 -14.87 8.30 -22.48
C ARG A 255 -14.79 6.95 -21.79
N MET A 256 -13.59 6.38 -21.67
CA MET A 256 -13.38 5.12 -20.94
C MET A 256 -13.88 5.24 -19.50
N ILE A 257 -13.51 6.32 -18.79
CA ILE A 257 -13.97 6.54 -17.40
C ILE A 257 -15.49 6.71 -17.33
N GLU A 258 -16.11 7.42 -18.26
CA GLU A 258 -17.57 7.59 -18.30
C GLU A 258 -18.29 6.26 -18.54
N GLU A 259 -17.81 5.46 -19.49
CA GLU A 259 -18.38 4.13 -19.82
C GLU A 259 -18.25 3.18 -18.63
N VAL A 260 -17.07 3.12 -18.03
CA VAL A 260 -16.80 2.32 -16.82
C VAL A 260 -17.68 2.80 -15.65
N ARG A 261 -17.88 4.11 -15.48
CA ARG A 261 -18.76 4.66 -14.44
C ARG A 261 -20.24 4.36 -14.69
N GLU A 262 -20.71 4.41 -15.93
CA GLU A 262 -22.10 4.09 -16.29
C GLU A 262 -22.39 2.63 -15.99
N GLU A 263 -21.51 1.72 -16.42
CA GLU A 263 -21.60 0.30 -16.08
C GLU A 263 -21.53 0.05 -14.58
N TRP A 264 -20.69 0.78 -13.84
CA TRP A 264 -20.68 0.69 -12.39
C TRP A 264 -21.94 1.20 -11.74
N MET A 265 -22.53 2.29 -12.24
CA MET A 265 -23.77 2.81 -11.70
C MET A 265 -24.94 1.86 -12.00
N GLU A 266 -24.88 1.12 -13.11
CA GLU A 266 -25.81 0.04 -13.43
C GLU A 266 -25.57 -1.22 -12.58
N MET A 267 -24.32 -1.65 -12.40
CA MET A 267 -23.96 -2.84 -11.59
C MET A 267 -24.08 -2.61 -10.07
N ALA A 268 -23.78 -1.42 -9.57
CA ALA A 268 -23.87 -1.08 -8.14
C ALA A 268 -25.31 -0.82 -7.68
N ARG A 269 -26.22 -0.53 -8.61
CA ARG A 269 -27.66 -0.50 -8.32
C ARG A 269 -28.21 -1.90 -8.42
N VAL A 270 -28.26 -2.61 -7.28
CA VAL A 270 -29.16 -3.76 -7.16
C VAL A 270 -30.55 -3.27 -7.58
N PRO A 271 -31.14 -3.77 -8.68
CA PRO A 271 -32.46 -3.31 -9.11
C PRO A 271 -33.43 -3.39 -7.95
N GLU A 272 -34.28 -2.38 -7.71
CA GLU A 272 -35.12 -2.31 -6.51
C GLU A 272 -35.98 -3.58 -6.31
N ALA A 273 -36.39 -4.18 -7.42
CA ALA A 273 -37.07 -5.47 -7.46
C ALA A 273 -36.20 -6.64 -6.94
N MET A 274 -34.91 -6.68 -7.26
CA MET A 274 -33.93 -7.66 -6.76
C MET A 274 -33.62 -7.42 -5.29
N ALA A 275 -33.42 -6.17 -4.87
CA ALA A 275 -33.21 -5.82 -3.47
C ALA A 275 -34.40 -6.25 -2.59
N THR A 276 -35.63 -6.03 -3.08
CA THR A 276 -36.85 -6.44 -2.38
C THR A 276 -36.99 -7.97 -2.27
N LYS A 277 -36.50 -8.72 -3.26
CA LYS A 277 -36.41 -10.21 -3.19
C LYS A 277 -35.37 -10.64 -2.14
N ARG A 278 -34.17 -10.05 -2.18
CA ARG A 278 -33.05 -10.36 -1.27
C ARG A 278 -33.36 -10.06 0.20
N GLN A 279 -34.14 -9.02 0.48
CA GLN A 279 -34.59 -8.69 1.84
C GLN A 279 -35.45 -9.78 2.51
N LYS A 280 -36.11 -10.64 1.72
CA LYS A 280 -36.95 -11.73 2.24
C LYS A 280 -36.16 -13.00 2.53
N ILE A 281 -34.96 -13.12 1.99
CA ILE A 281 -34.09 -14.29 2.13
C ILE A 281 -33.38 -14.22 3.48
N SER A 282 -33.47 -15.31 4.25
CA SER A 282 -32.75 -15.48 5.51
C SER A 282 -31.44 -16.22 5.27
N ILE A 283 -30.32 -15.62 5.67
CA ILE A 283 -28.99 -16.22 5.58
C ILE A 283 -28.46 -16.51 6.98
N CYS A 284 -27.97 -17.74 7.19
CA CYS A 284 -27.30 -18.14 8.43
C CYS A 284 -25.82 -18.47 8.17
N CYS A 285 -24.92 -17.72 8.82
CA CYS A 285 -23.47 -17.97 8.76
C CYS A 285 -23.02 -18.88 9.90
N LEU A 286 -22.40 -20.02 9.55
CA LEU A 286 -21.84 -21.00 10.48
C LEU A 286 -20.31 -20.85 10.50
N GLY A 287 -19.80 -20.01 11.39
CA GLY A 287 -18.37 -19.69 11.47
C GLY A 287 -17.88 -19.48 12.89
N GLU A 288 -16.83 -20.20 13.29
CA GLU A 288 -16.22 -20.11 14.64
C GLU A 288 -15.46 -18.80 14.88
N VAL A 289 -15.13 -18.07 13.82
CA VAL A 289 -14.38 -16.81 13.87
C VAL A 289 -15.37 -15.65 13.72
N PRO A 290 -15.67 -14.89 14.80
CA PRO A 290 -16.74 -13.88 14.80
C PRO A 290 -16.56 -12.79 13.74
N VAL A 291 -15.31 -12.37 13.50
CA VAL A 291 -15.02 -11.30 12.54
C VAL A 291 -15.39 -11.68 11.10
N LEU A 292 -15.31 -12.97 10.72
CA LEU A 292 -15.74 -13.42 9.39
C LEU A 292 -17.25 -13.26 9.20
N ASN A 293 -18.04 -13.66 10.21
CA ASN A 293 -19.49 -13.50 10.19
C ASN A 293 -19.88 -12.02 10.05
N SER A 294 -19.19 -11.16 10.80
CA SER A 294 -19.47 -9.73 10.81
C SER A 294 -19.09 -9.04 9.50
N ILE A 295 -17.95 -9.40 8.88
CA ILE A 295 -17.58 -8.89 7.54
C ILE A 295 -18.60 -9.34 6.49
N LEU A 296 -18.99 -10.62 6.50
CA LEU A 296 -19.99 -11.13 5.56
C LEU A 296 -21.34 -10.46 5.73
N ARG A 297 -21.76 -10.18 6.96
CA ARG A 297 -22.98 -9.42 7.24
C ARG A 297 -22.95 -8.03 6.59
N ILE A 298 -21.81 -7.33 6.64
CA ILE A 298 -21.63 -6.04 5.98
C ILE A 298 -21.76 -6.20 4.46
N GLN A 299 -20.98 -7.11 3.86
CA GLN A 299 -20.93 -7.29 2.41
C GLN A 299 -22.24 -7.80 1.80
N LEU A 300 -22.91 -8.75 2.46
CA LEU A 300 -24.23 -9.21 2.04
C LEU A 300 -25.31 -8.13 2.25
N GLY A 301 -25.14 -7.28 3.27
CA GLY A 301 -25.96 -6.09 3.51
C GLY A 301 -25.90 -5.10 2.34
N GLU A 302 -24.71 -4.87 1.79
CA GLU A 302 -24.50 -4.05 0.58
C GLU A 302 -25.25 -4.63 -0.63
N LEU A 303 -25.35 -5.97 -0.72
CA LEU A 303 -26.09 -6.66 -1.79
C LEU A 303 -27.62 -6.68 -1.57
N GLY A 304 -28.13 -6.14 -0.46
CA GLY A 304 -29.55 -6.03 -0.16
C GLY A 304 -30.15 -7.16 0.69
N TYR A 305 -29.34 -8.13 1.14
CA TYR A 305 -29.78 -9.10 2.14
C TYR A 305 -29.87 -8.41 3.50
N ARG A 306 -30.95 -8.65 4.26
CA ARG A 306 -31.16 -7.97 5.56
C ARG A 306 -31.44 -8.90 6.73
N ARG A 307 -31.78 -10.16 6.47
CA ARG A 307 -32.10 -11.16 7.50
C ARG A 307 -30.89 -12.06 7.69
N PHE A 308 -30.12 -11.78 8.74
CA PHE A 308 -28.90 -12.52 9.07
C PHE A 308 -29.00 -13.14 10.45
N SER A 309 -28.61 -14.40 10.53
CA SER A 309 -28.27 -15.07 11.78
C SER A 309 -26.82 -15.59 11.69
N GLU A 310 -26.16 -15.70 12.83
CA GLU A 310 -24.82 -16.26 12.92
C GLU A 310 -24.77 -17.30 14.03
N THR A 311 -23.92 -18.31 13.86
CA THR A 311 -23.67 -19.34 14.87
C THR A 311 -22.19 -19.57 14.95
N THR A 312 -21.61 -19.27 16.11
CA THR A 312 -20.17 -19.41 16.39
C THR A 312 -19.83 -20.70 17.11
N ARG A 313 -20.84 -21.43 17.61
CA ARG A 313 -20.69 -22.72 18.31
C ARG A 313 -21.87 -23.62 18.01
N LEU A 314 -21.60 -24.89 17.76
CA LEU A 314 -22.59 -25.95 17.60
C LEU A 314 -22.25 -27.11 18.54
N GLU A 315 -23.25 -27.69 19.18
CA GLU A 315 -23.05 -28.89 19.99
C GLU A 315 -22.75 -30.11 19.10
N PRO A 316 -21.87 -31.04 19.52
CA PRO A 316 -21.63 -32.28 18.79
C PRO A 316 -22.93 -33.07 18.59
N GLY A 317 -23.17 -33.58 17.38
CA GLY A 317 -24.41 -34.28 17.04
C GLY A 317 -24.90 -34.03 15.62
N SER A 318 -26.07 -34.61 15.30
CA SER A 318 -26.74 -34.41 14.00
C SER A 318 -27.71 -33.25 14.09
N HIS A 319 -27.55 -32.26 13.21
CA HIS A 319 -28.41 -31.09 13.11
C HIS A 319 -29.12 -31.06 11.76
N GLU A 320 -30.45 -30.90 11.77
CA GLU A 320 -31.24 -30.68 10.55
C GLU A 320 -31.33 -29.18 10.27
N LEU A 321 -30.90 -28.77 9.08
CA LEU A 321 -30.88 -27.39 8.66
C LEU A 321 -32.26 -26.99 8.11
N ASP A 322 -32.75 -25.81 8.50
CA ASP A 322 -34.02 -25.28 8.01
C ASP A 322 -33.94 -25.01 6.49
N PRO A 323 -34.75 -25.68 5.65
CA PRO A 323 -34.73 -25.49 4.20
C PRO A 323 -35.20 -24.09 3.76
N ALA A 324 -35.85 -23.32 4.65
CA ALA A 324 -36.25 -21.94 4.36
C ALA A 324 -35.09 -20.93 4.48
N MET A 325 -33.92 -21.36 4.99
CA MET A 325 -32.73 -20.52 5.15
C MET A 325 -31.62 -20.94 4.20
N VAL A 326 -30.79 -19.97 3.83
CA VAL A 326 -29.53 -20.20 3.13
C VAL A 326 -28.43 -20.38 4.18
N TRP A 327 -27.79 -21.53 4.19
CA TRP A 327 -26.74 -21.85 5.16
C TRP A 327 -25.36 -21.68 4.52
N LEU A 328 -24.52 -20.84 5.12
CA LEU A 328 -23.13 -20.61 4.72
C LEU A 328 -22.20 -21.27 5.74
N LYS A 329 -21.48 -22.32 5.34
CA LYS A 329 -20.49 -22.96 6.21
C LYS A 329 -19.13 -22.30 6.03
N LEU A 330 -18.69 -21.59 7.06
CA LEU A 330 -17.39 -20.90 7.09
C LEU A 330 -16.35 -21.69 7.89
N SER A 331 -16.76 -22.59 8.77
CA SER A 331 -15.88 -23.39 9.63
C SER A 331 -16.35 -24.83 9.74
N GLU A 332 -15.40 -25.73 10.00
CA GLU A 332 -15.70 -27.13 10.35
C GLU A 332 -15.96 -27.22 11.86
N PHE A 333 -17.15 -27.64 12.25
CA PHE A 333 -17.49 -27.89 13.65
C PHE A 333 -17.19 -29.35 13.99
N THR A 334 -16.36 -29.57 15.00
CA THR A 334 -15.91 -30.93 15.36
C THR A 334 -17.05 -31.76 15.92
N GLY A 335 -17.23 -32.98 15.38
CA GLY A 335 -18.27 -33.92 15.85
C GLY A 335 -19.70 -33.55 15.45
N THR A 336 -19.89 -32.61 14.52
CA THR A 336 -21.22 -32.23 14.03
C THR A 336 -21.49 -32.78 12.64
N LEU A 337 -22.70 -33.29 12.42
CA LEU A 337 -23.20 -33.67 11.09
C LEU A 337 -24.35 -32.73 10.72
N LEU A 338 -24.17 -31.93 9.67
CA LEU A 338 -25.19 -31.02 9.16
C LEU A 338 -25.96 -31.71 8.03
N LYS A 339 -27.28 -31.82 8.16
CA LYS A 339 -28.17 -32.41 7.15
C LYS A 339 -29.02 -31.33 6.48
N GLY A 340 -28.84 -31.13 5.17
CA GLY A 340 -29.58 -30.14 4.38
C GLY A 340 -28.71 -29.54 3.27
N THR A 341 -29.26 -28.56 2.54
CA THR A 341 -28.51 -27.81 1.52
C THR A 341 -27.66 -26.74 2.18
N ILE A 342 -26.35 -26.75 1.90
CA ILE A 342 -25.39 -25.82 2.48
C ILE A 342 -24.38 -25.39 1.43
N LEU A 343 -24.01 -24.11 1.45
CA LEU A 343 -22.89 -23.60 0.67
C LEU A 343 -21.63 -23.69 1.54
N ASP A 344 -20.67 -24.52 1.13
CA ASP A 344 -19.46 -24.80 1.92
C ASP A 344 -18.27 -23.95 1.46
N TRP A 345 -17.90 -22.97 2.29
CA TRP A 345 -16.74 -22.11 2.12
C TRP A 345 -15.63 -22.43 3.12
N SER A 346 -15.70 -23.54 3.86
CA SER A 346 -14.74 -23.86 4.93
C SER A 346 -13.31 -24.08 4.42
N SER A 347 -13.13 -24.52 3.18
CA SER A 347 -11.82 -24.65 2.52
C SER A 347 -11.23 -23.27 2.20
N ASP A 348 -12.02 -22.39 1.58
CA ASP A 348 -11.64 -21.00 1.27
C ASP A 348 -11.30 -20.23 2.55
N MET A 349 -12.12 -20.36 3.60
CA MET A 349 -11.85 -19.74 4.89
C MET A 349 -10.54 -20.24 5.51
N ARG A 350 -10.26 -21.55 5.45
CA ARG A 350 -8.98 -22.10 5.93
C ARG A 350 -7.79 -21.50 5.17
N ARG A 351 -7.93 -21.25 3.86
CA ARG A 351 -6.90 -20.60 3.04
C ARG A 351 -6.69 -19.14 3.46
N PHE A 352 -7.76 -18.37 3.62
CA PHE A 352 -7.68 -16.96 4.01
C PHE A 352 -7.14 -16.76 5.43
N LEU A 353 -7.48 -17.65 6.37
CA LEU A 353 -7.02 -17.57 7.76
C LEU A 353 -5.57 -18.04 7.94
N LYS A 354 -5.05 -18.92 7.06
CA LYS A 354 -3.70 -19.49 7.17
C LYS A 354 -2.58 -18.45 7.37
N PRO A 355 -2.46 -17.38 6.56
CA PRO A 355 -1.42 -16.38 6.75
C PRO A 355 -1.58 -15.57 8.06
N LEU A 356 -2.79 -15.47 8.60
CA LEU A 356 -3.08 -14.66 9.78
C LEU A 356 -2.85 -15.39 11.12
N LYS A 357 -2.82 -16.73 11.14
CA LYS A 357 -2.75 -17.55 12.37
C LYS A 357 -1.65 -17.17 13.35
N ARG A 358 -0.50 -16.68 12.86
CA ARG A 358 0.65 -16.26 13.69
C ARG A 358 0.84 -14.75 13.74
N PHE A 359 -0.07 -14.00 13.12
CA PHE A 359 0.04 -12.57 12.94
C PHE A 359 -0.85 -11.82 13.92
N VAL A 360 -2.13 -12.18 14.00
CA VAL A 360 -3.12 -11.58 14.90
C VAL A 360 -3.95 -12.65 15.58
N ASP A 361 -4.51 -12.32 16.75
CA ASP A 361 -5.56 -13.12 17.36
C ASP A 361 -6.90 -12.81 16.68
N LEU A 362 -7.41 -13.79 15.95
CA LEU A 362 -8.62 -13.68 15.15
C LEU A 362 -9.89 -13.65 16.00
N GLN A 363 -9.83 -14.10 17.26
CA GLN A 363 -10.98 -14.11 18.17
C GLN A 363 -11.21 -12.75 18.83
N THR A 364 -10.18 -11.90 18.89
CA THR A 364 -10.23 -10.57 19.52
C THR A 364 -10.18 -9.43 18.50
N LEU A 365 -10.23 -9.76 17.20
CA LEU A 365 -10.19 -8.80 16.11
C LEU A 365 -11.51 -7.99 16.07
N ASP A 366 -11.42 -6.69 16.36
CA ASP A 366 -12.56 -5.77 16.34
C ASP A 366 -12.66 -5.00 15.02
N LEU A 367 -13.87 -4.78 14.53
CA LEU A 367 -14.20 -4.10 13.27
C LEU A 367 -14.28 -2.57 13.40
N SER A 368 -13.92 -2.00 14.55
CA SER A 368 -14.01 -0.56 14.84
C SER A 368 -13.10 0.34 13.97
N GLY A 369 -12.21 -0.24 13.16
CA GLY A 369 -11.36 0.49 12.22
C GLY A 369 -11.97 0.67 10.84
N THR A 370 -11.55 1.72 10.11
CA THR A 370 -11.90 1.90 8.69
C THR A 370 -11.38 0.72 7.88
N ILE A 371 -12.28 -0.10 7.35
CA ILE A 371 -11.92 -1.24 6.52
C ILE A 371 -11.70 -0.72 5.11
N THR A 372 -10.44 -0.68 4.69
CA THR A 372 -10.12 -0.41 3.29
C THR A 372 -10.54 -1.59 2.44
N SER A 373 -11.00 -1.30 1.24
CA SER A 373 -11.52 -2.29 0.32
C SER A 373 -10.68 -2.46 -0.95
N SER A 374 -9.52 -1.79 -1.00
CA SER A 374 -8.49 -1.99 -2.02
C SER A 374 -7.98 -3.43 -2.00
N PRO A 375 -7.80 -4.11 -3.12
CA PRO A 375 -7.35 -5.50 -3.00
C PRO A 375 -5.88 -5.63 -2.64
N LEU A 376 -5.58 -6.74 -1.98
CA LEU A 376 -4.30 -7.05 -1.37
C LEU A 376 -3.94 -8.47 -1.76
N MET A 377 -2.80 -8.67 -2.43
CA MET A 377 -2.35 -10.01 -2.77
C MET A 377 -1.78 -10.71 -1.52
N GLN A 378 -1.86 -12.05 -1.49
CA GLN A 378 -1.31 -12.83 -0.38
C GLN A 378 0.20 -12.57 -0.19
N ILE A 379 0.96 -12.41 -1.27
CA ILE A 379 2.41 -12.12 -1.23
C ILE A 379 2.68 -10.77 -0.55
N GLU A 380 1.85 -9.76 -0.86
CA GLU A 380 1.97 -8.43 -0.28
C GLU A 380 1.61 -8.44 1.21
N LEU A 381 0.54 -9.15 1.59
CA LEU A 381 0.17 -9.39 2.98
C LEU A 381 1.32 -10.03 3.74
N GLU A 382 1.91 -11.09 3.21
CA GLU A 382 3.01 -11.83 3.87
C GLU A 382 4.25 -10.94 4.03
N LYS A 383 4.60 -10.15 3.01
CA LYS A 383 5.71 -9.19 3.07
C LYS A 383 5.48 -8.12 4.15
N GLN A 384 4.30 -7.50 4.17
CA GLN A 384 3.95 -6.47 5.17
C GLN A 384 3.88 -7.07 6.58
N SER A 385 3.32 -8.28 6.71
CA SER A 385 3.25 -9.00 7.99
C SER A 385 4.63 -9.30 8.56
N LEU A 386 5.57 -9.75 7.72
CA LEU A 386 6.95 -10.02 8.12
C LEU A 386 7.68 -8.76 8.59
N ASP A 387 7.49 -7.63 7.92
CA ASP A 387 8.08 -6.35 8.33
C ASP A 387 7.57 -5.91 9.72
N LEU A 388 6.26 -5.97 9.93
CA LEU A 388 5.64 -5.63 11.21
C LEU A 388 6.12 -6.56 12.34
N LEU A 389 6.20 -7.87 12.10
CA LEU A 389 6.70 -8.84 13.09
C LEU A 389 8.18 -8.61 13.43
N ARG A 390 9.02 -8.24 12.44
CA ARG A 390 10.43 -7.89 12.69
C ARG A 390 10.57 -6.62 13.53
N ARG A 391 9.77 -5.59 13.23
CA ARG A 391 9.72 -4.35 14.00
C ARG A 391 9.24 -4.57 15.43
N GLU A 392 8.18 -5.35 15.61
CA GLU A 392 7.63 -5.74 16.92
C GLU A 392 8.70 -6.44 17.77
N LYS A 393 9.34 -7.48 17.22
CA LYS A 393 10.40 -8.23 17.93
C LYS A 393 11.57 -7.34 18.34
N LYS A 394 11.99 -6.40 17.49
CA LYS A 394 13.05 -5.45 17.80
C LYS A 394 12.64 -4.55 18.97
N LEU A 395 11.46 -3.95 18.91
CA LEU A 395 10.93 -3.08 19.97
C LEU A 395 10.72 -3.82 21.29
N GLU A 396 10.27 -5.08 21.25
CA GLU A 396 10.15 -5.90 22.46
C GLU A 396 11.50 -6.16 23.12
N SER A 397 12.55 -6.38 22.32
CA SER A 397 13.91 -6.56 22.82
C SER A 397 14.47 -5.28 23.45
N GLU A 398 14.23 -4.13 22.84
CA GLU A 398 14.60 -2.81 23.37
C GLU A 398 13.84 -2.50 24.66
N ARG A 399 12.53 -2.73 24.69
CA ARG A 399 11.70 -2.58 25.90
C ARG A 399 12.19 -3.46 27.04
N LYS A 400 12.54 -4.73 26.75
CA LYS A 400 13.07 -5.64 27.77
C LYS A 400 14.41 -5.17 28.31
N LEU A 401 15.30 -4.68 27.44
CA LEU A 401 16.58 -4.12 27.85
C LEU A 401 16.41 -2.87 28.71
N ALA A 402 15.52 -1.95 28.32
CA ALA A 402 15.21 -0.74 29.08
C ALA A 402 14.61 -1.07 30.46
N ASN A 403 13.70 -2.04 30.55
CA ASN A 403 13.17 -2.52 31.84
C ASN A 403 14.27 -3.08 32.75
N ASN A 404 15.20 -3.86 32.22
CA ASN A 404 16.32 -4.39 32.99
C ASN A 404 17.24 -3.27 33.50
N ARG A 405 17.54 -2.27 32.65
CA ARG A 405 18.35 -1.10 33.04
C ARG A 405 17.63 -0.25 34.08
N LEU A 406 16.33 -0.04 33.93
CA LEU A 406 15.51 0.68 34.91
C LEU A 406 15.59 -0.01 36.29
N LEU A 407 15.49 -1.34 36.33
CA LEU A 407 15.63 -2.08 37.58
C LEU A 407 17.02 -1.85 38.22
N LEU A 408 18.10 -1.96 37.43
CA LEU A 408 19.46 -1.75 37.91
C LEU A 408 19.68 -0.34 38.45
N HIS A 409 19.35 0.69 37.66
CA HIS A 409 19.49 2.08 38.08
C HIS A 409 18.58 2.43 39.26
N SER A 410 17.41 1.78 39.40
CA SER A 410 16.54 2.00 40.55
C SER A 410 17.13 1.44 41.85
N GLN A 411 17.89 0.34 41.76
CA GLN A 411 18.60 -0.23 42.90
C GLN A 411 19.80 0.65 43.28
N GLU A 412 20.57 1.09 42.28
CA GLU A 412 21.68 2.02 42.43
C GLU A 412 21.23 3.32 43.09
N LYS A 413 20.20 3.98 42.56
CA LYS A 413 19.64 5.22 43.14
C LYS A 413 19.22 5.04 44.60
N LYS A 414 18.56 3.93 44.95
CA LYS A 414 18.17 3.66 46.35
C LYS A 414 19.37 3.54 47.30
N ILE A 415 20.48 3.01 46.82
CA ILE A 415 21.73 2.93 47.59
C ILE A 415 22.32 4.33 47.76
N LEU A 416 22.41 5.08 46.66
CA LEU A 416 22.97 6.43 46.67
C LEU A 416 22.13 7.41 47.51
N GLU A 417 20.80 7.37 47.44
CA GLU A 417 19.90 8.18 48.28
C GLU A 417 20.05 7.90 49.79
N LYS A 418 20.37 6.65 50.17
CA LYS A 418 20.68 6.33 51.56
C LYS A 418 22.01 6.95 51.98
N ALA A 419 23.02 6.83 51.14
CA ALA A 419 24.31 7.48 51.37
C ALA A 419 24.18 9.02 51.39
N GLU A 420 23.27 9.59 50.60
CA GLU A 420 23.07 11.04 50.46
C GLU A 420 22.57 11.66 51.77
N LYS A 421 21.66 10.97 52.47
CA LYS A 421 21.20 11.37 53.80
C LYS A 421 22.34 11.45 54.81
N VAL A 422 23.31 10.54 54.72
CA VAL A 422 24.51 10.57 55.57
C VAL A 422 25.44 11.70 55.14
N SER A 423 25.66 11.87 53.84
CA SER A 423 26.47 12.94 53.25
C SER A 423 26.01 14.33 53.69
N GLN A 424 24.69 14.59 53.71
CA GLN A 424 24.15 15.87 54.20
C GLN A 424 24.54 16.17 55.66
N ILE A 425 24.57 15.16 56.53
CA ILE A 425 25.00 15.32 57.93
C ILE A 425 26.52 15.46 57.99
N LEU A 426 27.27 14.68 57.21
CA LEU A 426 28.73 14.78 57.11
C LEU A 426 29.16 16.18 56.66
N LEU A 427 28.54 16.76 55.64
CA LEU A 427 28.84 18.11 55.16
C LEU A 427 28.61 19.17 56.24
N GLN A 428 27.60 19.01 57.11
CA GLN A 428 27.40 19.89 58.25
C GLN A 428 28.53 19.76 59.28
N ILE A 429 28.93 18.52 59.58
CA ILE A 429 30.05 18.22 60.49
C ILE A 429 31.36 18.80 59.96
N LEU A 430 31.66 18.57 58.67
CA LEU A 430 32.89 19.02 58.02
C LEU A 430 32.96 20.54 57.85
N ASN A 431 31.86 21.27 58.00
CA ASN A 431 31.85 22.73 58.03
C ASN A 431 32.10 23.31 59.43
N GLN A 432 31.98 22.50 60.48
CA GLN A 432 32.06 22.97 61.89
C GLN A 432 33.06 22.14 62.72
N TYR A 433 33.99 21.45 62.08
CA TYR A 433 35.02 20.67 62.77
C TYR A 433 36.08 21.58 63.40
N CYS A 434 36.73 21.05 64.44
CA CYS A 434 37.96 21.61 64.98
C CYS A 434 39.15 20.86 64.35
N PRO A 435 40.14 21.58 63.76
CA PRO A 435 41.36 20.96 63.26
C PRO A 435 42.07 20.15 64.34
N TRP A 436 42.64 19.01 63.95
CA TRP A 436 43.29 18.07 64.87
C TRP A 436 44.39 18.74 65.71
N GLU A 437 45.12 19.69 65.13
CA GLU A 437 46.21 20.43 65.80
C GLU A 437 45.70 21.39 66.89
N ASN A 438 44.43 21.80 66.80
CA ASN A 438 43.81 22.73 67.74
C ASN A 438 43.08 22.02 68.91
N ALA A 439 43.16 20.69 68.98
CA ALA A 439 42.47 19.90 70.00
C ALA A 439 42.80 20.35 71.43
N GLY A 440 44.05 20.71 71.71
CA GLY A 440 44.50 21.17 73.04
C GLY A 440 43.96 22.54 73.48
N GLN A 441 43.32 23.29 72.57
CA GLN A 441 42.74 24.61 72.85
C GLN A 441 41.23 24.53 73.15
N LEU A 442 40.63 23.35 73.04
CA LEU A 442 39.20 23.14 73.27
C LEU A 442 38.88 23.19 74.77
N LYS A 443 37.91 24.03 75.14
CA LYS A 443 37.29 23.99 76.46
C LYS A 443 36.21 22.92 76.46
N LEU A 444 36.53 21.74 76.97
CA LEU A 444 35.65 20.56 76.95
C LEU A 444 34.76 20.43 78.20
N ASP A 445 34.72 21.45 79.05
CA ASP A 445 33.84 21.47 80.21
C ASP A 445 32.38 21.38 79.72
N HIS A 446 31.69 20.30 80.08
CA HIS A 446 30.30 19.95 79.71
C HIS A 446 30.09 19.32 78.31
N VAL A 447 31.15 18.90 77.60
CA VAL A 447 31.02 18.14 76.34
C VAL A 447 30.88 16.65 76.62
N ASN A 448 29.76 16.06 76.22
CA ASN A 448 29.46 14.64 76.48
C ASN A 448 29.85 13.69 75.34
N HIS A 449 29.95 14.20 74.11
CA HIS A 449 30.24 13.41 72.90
C HIS A 449 31.44 13.99 72.14
N LEU A 450 32.32 13.12 71.66
CA LEU A 450 33.47 13.47 70.81
C LEU A 450 33.47 12.58 69.56
N LEU A 451 33.45 13.21 68.38
CA LEU A 451 33.60 12.55 67.08
C LEU A 451 35.02 12.76 66.56
N LEU A 452 35.69 11.68 66.17
CA LEU A 452 37.07 11.72 65.67
C LEU A 452 37.13 11.20 64.24
N PHE A 453 37.52 12.07 63.29
CA PHE A 453 37.88 11.67 61.93
C PHE A 453 39.39 11.65 61.77
N CYS A 454 39.97 10.45 61.72
CA CYS A 454 41.41 10.26 61.58
C CYS A 454 41.70 8.94 60.87
N GLU A 455 42.61 8.99 59.92
CA GLU A 455 43.10 7.87 59.13
C GLU A 455 44.03 6.93 59.93
N GLU A 456 44.76 7.48 60.91
CA GLU A 456 45.74 6.74 61.72
C GLU A 456 45.15 6.28 63.07
N GLU A 457 45.15 4.97 63.28
CA GLU A 457 44.63 4.36 64.51
C GLU A 457 45.39 4.82 65.76
N MET A 458 46.72 4.93 65.68
CA MET A 458 47.55 5.36 66.82
C MET A 458 47.26 6.81 67.23
N SER A 459 47.10 7.69 66.25
CA SER A 459 46.78 9.11 66.47
C SER A 459 45.39 9.29 67.06
N ALA A 460 44.40 8.51 66.59
CA ALA A 460 43.06 8.47 67.18
C ALA A 460 43.05 7.92 68.61
N ALA A 461 43.83 6.87 68.89
CA ALA A 461 43.96 6.28 70.22
C ALA A 461 44.61 7.25 71.22
N GLN A 462 45.65 7.97 70.79
CA GLN A 462 46.28 9.01 71.60
C GLN A 462 45.29 10.13 71.95
N MET A 463 44.59 10.67 70.94
CA MET A 463 43.58 11.73 71.16
C MET A 463 42.45 11.27 72.10
N THR A 464 42.03 10.02 71.96
CA THR A 464 41.04 9.39 72.85
C THR A 464 41.53 9.34 74.29
N HIS A 465 42.83 9.07 74.50
CA HIS A 465 43.46 9.04 75.82
C HIS A 465 43.65 10.42 76.43
N GLU A 466 43.94 11.44 75.62
CA GLU A 466 44.09 12.84 76.07
C GLU A 466 42.74 13.43 76.51
N MET A 467 41.64 13.02 75.86
CA MET A 467 40.29 13.52 76.14
C MET A 467 39.53 12.71 77.21
N GLN A 468 40.17 12.42 78.36
CA GLN A 468 39.60 11.56 79.40
C GLN A 468 38.26 12.06 79.96
N HIS A 469 38.04 13.38 79.94
CA HIS A 469 36.85 14.02 80.52
C HIS A 469 35.57 13.88 79.68
N VAL A 470 35.65 13.43 78.42
CA VAL A 470 34.48 13.21 77.55
C VAL A 470 33.93 11.79 77.71
N GLN A 471 32.63 11.66 77.98
CA GLN A 471 32.00 10.37 78.30
C GLN A 471 31.87 9.42 77.11
N ARG A 472 31.50 9.92 75.92
CA ARG A 472 31.27 9.09 74.73
C ARG A 472 32.16 9.55 73.58
N LYS A 473 32.88 8.61 72.97
CA LYS A 473 33.85 8.89 71.91
C LYS A 473 33.59 7.94 70.75
N TRP A 474 33.60 8.46 69.54
CA TRP A 474 33.45 7.66 68.33
C TRP A 474 34.53 8.02 67.33
N TRP A 475 35.41 7.07 67.03
CA TRP A 475 36.41 7.19 65.98
C TRP A 475 35.89 6.55 64.70
N ILE A 476 36.06 7.26 63.59
CA ILE A 476 35.74 6.83 62.25
C ILE A 476 36.99 6.97 61.39
N ASN A 477 37.41 5.87 60.78
CA ASN A 477 38.52 5.85 59.83
C ASN A 477 38.01 6.15 58.41
N PRO A 478 38.43 7.25 57.75
CA PRO A 478 38.01 7.59 56.38
C PRO A 478 38.32 6.50 55.34
N HIS A 479 39.41 5.73 55.49
CA HIS A 479 39.80 4.71 54.53
C HIS A 479 38.83 3.51 54.46
N GLN A 480 37.93 3.36 55.44
CA GLN A 480 36.85 2.37 55.39
C GLN A 480 35.77 2.74 54.35
N PHE A 481 35.80 3.99 53.85
CA PHE A 481 34.83 4.54 52.90
C PHE A 481 35.52 4.86 51.57
N GLN A 482 35.72 3.84 50.73
CA GLN A 482 36.37 4.02 49.42
C GLN A 482 35.44 4.47 48.29
N GLN A 483 34.14 4.25 48.41
CA GLN A 483 33.14 4.54 47.40
C GLN A 483 32.00 5.36 48.03
N PRO A 484 31.32 6.22 47.25
CA PRO A 484 30.20 7.04 47.74
C PRO A 484 29.12 6.23 48.48
N GLU A 485 28.79 5.06 47.95
CA GLU A 485 27.80 4.12 48.51
C GLU A 485 28.17 3.60 49.90
N HIS A 486 29.46 3.60 50.27
CA HIS A 486 29.90 3.13 51.57
C HIS A 486 29.46 4.06 52.70
N LEU A 487 29.13 5.32 52.42
CA LEU A 487 28.66 6.27 53.45
C LEU A 487 27.39 5.77 54.14
N GLN A 488 26.57 4.94 53.46
CA GLN A 488 25.38 4.34 54.07
C GLN A 488 25.69 3.40 55.27
N LYS A 489 26.96 3.00 55.46
CA LYS A 489 27.40 2.18 56.60
C LYS A 489 27.47 2.99 57.90
N LEU A 490 27.54 4.31 57.80
CA LEU A 490 27.48 5.19 58.97
C LEU A 490 26.04 5.29 59.45
N ASP A 491 25.84 5.16 60.76
CA ASP A 491 24.52 5.38 61.35
C ASP A 491 24.21 6.89 61.39
N PRO A 492 23.23 7.38 60.60
CA PRO A 492 22.92 8.80 60.52
C PRO A 492 22.42 9.37 61.85
N LEU A 493 21.74 8.56 62.68
CA LEU A 493 21.23 9.01 63.98
C LEU A 493 22.37 9.24 64.97
N SER A 494 23.30 8.30 65.07
CA SER A 494 24.52 8.48 65.87
C SER A 494 25.35 9.64 65.35
N LEU A 495 25.57 9.75 64.04
CA LEU A 495 26.38 10.82 63.45
C LEU A 495 25.83 12.20 63.80
N LYS A 496 24.51 12.37 63.64
CA LYS A 496 23.81 13.61 64.01
C LYS A 496 23.88 13.91 65.50
N ARG A 497 23.72 12.90 66.35
CA ARG A 497 23.81 13.07 67.81
C ARG A 497 25.19 13.52 68.26
N TYR A 498 26.25 12.87 67.75
CA TYR A 498 27.63 13.25 68.07
C TYR A 498 27.97 14.67 67.59
N PHE A 499 27.35 15.11 66.51
CA PHE A 499 27.48 16.47 66.00
C PHE A 499 26.73 17.51 66.85
N GLU A 500 25.45 17.27 67.17
CA GLU A 500 24.60 18.22 67.90
C GLU A 500 24.92 18.31 69.41
N GLU A 501 25.33 17.19 70.03
CA GLU A 501 25.60 17.08 71.47
C GLU A 501 27.10 17.06 71.82
N GLY A 502 27.98 17.38 70.86
CA GLY A 502 29.41 17.11 70.97
C GLY A 502 30.33 18.03 70.17
N VAL A 503 31.61 17.66 70.14
CA VAL A 503 32.65 18.33 69.33
C VAL A 503 33.21 17.33 68.32
N THR A 504 33.53 17.81 67.12
CA THR A 504 34.19 16.99 66.09
C THR A 504 35.63 17.44 65.90
N LEU A 505 36.57 16.50 66.00
CA LEU A 505 37.98 16.68 65.63
C LEU A 505 38.27 15.92 64.34
N ALA A 506 38.93 16.56 63.40
CA ALA A 506 39.28 15.94 62.13
C ALA A 506 40.67 16.35 61.63
N THR A 507 41.39 15.41 61.01
CA THR A 507 42.60 15.70 60.23
C THR A 507 42.22 16.31 58.88
N GLU A 508 43.12 17.11 58.30
CA GLU A 508 42.88 17.70 56.96
C GLU A 508 42.66 16.62 55.89
N VAL A 509 43.42 15.51 55.96
CA VAL A 509 43.30 14.36 55.05
C VAL A 509 41.91 13.74 55.13
N SER A 510 41.40 13.53 56.35
CA SER A 510 40.05 12.99 56.56
C SER A 510 38.97 13.90 55.98
N VAL A 511 39.11 15.21 56.17
CA VAL A 511 38.16 16.21 55.67
C VAL A 511 38.13 16.21 54.15
N GLN A 512 39.29 16.29 53.48
CA GLN A 512 39.36 16.26 52.03
C GLN A 512 38.79 14.95 51.44
N HIS A 513 39.07 13.81 52.08
CA HIS A 513 38.53 12.51 51.65
C HIS A 513 37.01 12.47 51.71
N PHE A 514 36.42 12.86 52.84
CA PHE A 514 34.96 12.86 52.96
C PHE A 514 34.28 13.91 52.09
N LEU A 515 34.86 15.10 51.90
CA LEU A 515 34.35 16.11 50.97
C LEU A 515 34.30 15.56 49.54
N SER A 516 35.39 14.95 49.07
CA SER A 516 35.47 14.32 47.74
C SER A 516 34.41 13.22 47.55
N LEU A 517 34.20 12.38 48.57
CA LEU A 517 33.13 11.38 48.54
C LEU A 517 31.74 12.00 48.48
N CYS A 518 31.48 13.07 49.22
CA CYS A 518 30.20 13.76 49.23
C CYS A 518 29.89 14.43 47.88
N GLU A 519 30.89 15.04 47.24
CA GLU A 519 30.78 15.62 45.89
C GLU A 519 30.51 14.54 44.82
N THR A 520 31.30 13.45 44.86
CA THR A 520 31.12 12.30 43.94
C THR A 520 29.75 11.65 44.13
N LEU A 521 29.24 11.61 45.37
CA LEU A 521 27.91 11.10 45.65
C LEU A 521 26.81 11.97 45.04
N SER A 522 26.89 13.30 45.21
CA SER A 522 25.89 14.24 44.71
C SER A 522 25.76 14.12 43.18
N SER A 523 26.90 14.14 42.49
CA SER A 523 26.94 13.93 41.03
C SER A 523 26.45 12.53 40.61
N GLY A 524 26.75 11.50 41.40
CA GLY A 524 26.25 10.14 41.17
C GLY A 524 24.72 10.03 41.27
N VAL A 525 24.11 10.68 42.27
CA VAL A 525 22.63 10.71 42.44
C VAL A 525 21.95 11.43 41.28
N GLU A 526 22.50 12.56 40.83
CA GLU A 526 21.99 13.31 39.67
C GLU A 526 22.09 12.46 38.39
N THR A 527 23.25 11.85 38.14
CA THR A 527 23.47 11.01 36.96
C THR A 527 22.55 9.79 36.95
N SER A 528 22.41 9.09 38.09
CA SER A 528 21.51 7.94 38.22
C SER A 528 20.04 8.34 38.00
N SER A 529 19.63 9.53 38.48
CA SER A 529 18.30 10.07 38.25
C SER A 529 18.03 10.38 36.77
N ALA A 530 18.99 11.02 36.09
CA ALA A 530 18.89 11.28 34.66
C ALA A 530 18.80 9.99 33.83
N MET A 531 19.59 8.96 34.19
CA MET A 531 19.54 7.64 33.52
C MET A 531 18.19 6.95 33.71
N LEU A 532 17.58 7.06 34.90
CA LEU A 532 16.23 6.52 35.15
C LEU A 532 15.17 7.22 34.30
N GLU A 533 15.21 8.55 34.21
CA GLU A 533 14.29 9.33 33.37
C GLU A 533 14.43 8.95 31.89
N GLU A 534 15.67 8.78 31.40
CA GLU A 534 15.94 8.31 30.05
C GLU A 534 15.33 6.92 29.80
N GLN A 535 15.52 5.97 30.72
CA GLN A 535 14.93 4.63 30.57
C GLN A 535 13.39 4.68 30.61
N HIS A 536 12.78 5.52 31.44
CA HIS A 536 11.34 5.72 31.45
C HIS A 536 10.82 6.24 30.11
N LEU A 537 11.49 7.24 29.52
CA LEU A 537 11.12 7.79 28.22
C LEU A 537 11.24 6.75 27.09
N ILE A 538 12.29 5.92 27.12
CA ILE A 538 12.45 4.80 26.17
C ILE A 538 11.27 3.83 26.32
N LEU A 539 10.91 3.44 27.53
CA LEU A 539 9.80 2.52 27.78
C LEU A 539 8.45 3.08 27.31
N GLU A 540 8.18 4.35 27.57
CA GLU A 540 6.95 5.02 27.12
C GLU A 540 6.86 5.03 25.59
N ASN A 541 7.95 5.43 24.91
CA ASN A 541 8.03 5.41 23.46
C ASN A 541 7.86 4.01 22.88
N SER A 542 8.57 3.01 23.42
CA SER A 542 8.45 1.61 22.96
C SER A 542 7.03 1.08 23.14
N ASN A 543 6.36 1.36 24.26
CA ASN A 543 4.98 0.94 24.48
C ASN A 543 4.02 1.60 23.49
N ARG A 544 4.17 2.91 23.23
CA ARG A 544 3.35 3.61 22.23
C ARG A 544 3.53 3.04 20.83
N GLU A 545 4.76 2.77 20.42
CA GLU A 545 5.04 2.18 19.09
C GLU A 545 4.54 0.73 18.97
N LEU A 546 4.62 -0.07 20.05
CA LEU A 546 4.03 -1.42 20.07
C LEU A 546 2.50 -1.38 19.89
N GLU A 547 1.79 -0.45 20.54
CA GLU A 547 0.34 -0.28 20.33
C GLU A 547 -0.01 0.15 18.90
N LYS A 548 0.81 1.03 18.29
CA LYS A 548 0.65 1.37 16.86
C LYS A 548 0.84 0.16 15.96
N ILE A 549 1.83 -0.68 16.24
CA ILE A 549 2.06 -1.92 15.48
C ILE A 549 0.86 -2.85 15.65
N LYS A 550 0.37 -3.06 16.87
CA LYS A 550 -0.83 -3.89 17.14
C LYS A 550 -2.05 -3.41 16.34
N THR A 551 -2.27 -2.10 16.30
CA THR A 551 -3.36 -1.49 15.51
C THR A 551 -3.18 -1.74 14.02
N ARG A 552 -1.97 -1.52 13.48
CA ARG A 552 -1.66 -1.79 12.06
C ARG A 552 -1.80 -3.26 11.69
N LYS A 553 -1.38 -4.18 12.55
CA LYS A 553 -1.56 -5.64 12.35
C LYS A 553 -3.05 -5.98 12.23
N SER A 554 -3.87 -5.42 13.11
CA SER A 554 -5.32 -5.63 13.11
C SER A 554 -5.97 -5.07 11.83
N GLN A 555 -5.61 -3.85 11.42
CA GLN A 555 -6.09 -3.23 10.18
C GLN A 555 -5.71 -4.04 8.94
N LEU A 556 -4.46 -4.49 8.84
CA LEU A 556 -3.98 -5.30 7.72
C LEU A 556 -4.69 -6.65 7.64
N ALA A 557 -4.94 -7.29 8.78
CA ALA A 557 -5.69 -8.54 8.85
C ALA A 557 -7.15 -8.35 8.42
N LEU A 558 -7.83 -7.32 8.92
CA LEU A 558 -9.19 -6.95 8.52
C LEU A 558 -9.29 -6.67 7.03
N HIS A 559 -8.32 -5.93 6.50
CA HIS A 559 -8.24 -5.59 5.09
C HIS A 559 -8.16 -6.83 4.21
N TRP A 560 -7.24 -7.76 4.54
CA TRP A 560 -7.12 -9.04 3.85
C TRP A 560 -8.43 -9.83 3.88
N LEU A 561 -9.02 -10.01 5.07
CA LEU A 561 -10.26 -10.78 5.20
C LEU A 561 -11.41 -10.14 4.42
N TYR A 562 -11.55 -8.82 4.47
CA TYR A 562 -12.58 -8.10 3.73
C TYR A 562 -12.47 -8.34 2.23
N VAL A 563 -11.29 -8.14 1.67
CA VAL A 563 -11.05 -8.31 0.22
C VAL A 563 -11.28 -9.75 -0.21
N SER A 564 -10.70 -10.71 0.51
CA SER A 564 -10.82 -12.14 0.16
C SER A 564 -12.27 -12.63 0.25
N LEU A 565 -13.02 -12.20 1.27
CA LEU A 565 -14.44 -12.51 1.39
C LEU A 565 -15.28 -11.86 0.29
N LYS A 566 -14.95 -10.63 -0.10
CA LYS A 566 -15.66 -9.93 -1.19
C LYS A 566 -15.46 -10.65 -2.52
N GLN A 567 -14.24 -11.07 -2.82
CA GLN A 567 -13.92 -11.85 -4.04
C GLN A 567 -14.65 -13.19 -4.06
N LEU A 568 -14.64 -13.91 -2.94
CA LEU A 568 -15.37 -15.17 -2.79
C LEU A 568 -16.89 -14.98 -2.99
N LEU A 569 -17.45 -13.93 -2.39
CA LEU A 569 -18.86 -13.61 -2.49
C LEU A 569 -19.27 -13.28 -3.94
N VAL A 570 -18.42 -12.58 -4.70
CA VAL A 570 -18.67 -12.29 -6.12
C VAL A 570 -18.63 -13.58 -6.95
N ARG A 571 -17.61 -14.43 -6.77
CA ARG A 571 -17.48 -15.73 -7.45
C ARG A 571 -18.74 -16.58 -7.28
N ASP A 572 -19.23 -16.68 -6.04
CA ASP A 572 -20.30 -17.61 -5.67
C ASP A 572 -21.67 -16.92 -5.57
N LEU A 573 -21.80 -15.66 -6.01
CA LEU A 573 -23.05 -14.90 -5.91
C LEU A 573 -24.21 -15.64 -6.60
N HIS A 574 -23.92 -16.30 -7.72
CA HIS A 574 -24.87 -17.09 -8.50
C HIS A 574 -25.46 -18.30 -7.76
N LEU A 575 -24.78 -18.76 -6.70
CA LEU A 575 -25.25 -19.85 -5.84
C LEU A 575 -26.22 -19.35 -4.76
N LEU A 576 -26.29 -18.03 -4.55
CA LEU A 576 -27.25 -17.42 -3.63
C LEU A 576 -28.60 -17.15 -4.33
N PRO A 577 -29.74 -17.35 -3.67
CA PRO A 577 -31.04 -17.10 -4.28
C PRO A 577 -31.21 -15.60 -4.64
N ALA A 578 -31.72 -15.32 -5.84
CA ALA A 578 -31.72 -13.97 -6.43
C ALA A 578 -30.32 -13.35 -6.63
N GLY A 579 -29.30 -14.19 -6.74
CA GLY A 579 -27.96 -13.85 -7.21
C GLY A 579 -27.83 -13.99 -8.73
N THR A 580 -28.55 -13.19 -9.51
CA THR A 580 -28.18 -13.00 -10.93
C THR A 580 -27.42 -11.69 -11.04
N VAL A 581 -26.30 -11.71 -11.78
CA VAL A 581 -25.58 -10.51 -12.21
C VAL A 581 -26.46 -9.72 -13.17
#